data_AF-A0AAW3MYS9-F1
#
_entry.id   AF-A0AAW3MYS9-F1
#
_cell.length_a   1.000
_cell.length_b   1.000
_cell.length_c   1.000
_cell.angle_alpha   90.00
_cell.angle_beta   90.00
_cell.angle_gamma   90.00
#
_symmetry.space_group_name_H-M   'P 1'
#
loop_
_entity.id
_entity.type
_entity.pdbx_description
1 polymer ?
#
loop_
_entity_poly.entity_id
_entity_poly.type
_entity_poly.pdbx_seq_one_letter_code
_entity_poly.pdbx_strand_id
1 'polypeptide(L)'
;MNQYLSLSDLQPFFDNAKADDNITEAWRTQYFENLGRIVIPALMTFFKALKAEGRMVPIPNSKGYASRFWDAWNNVAQLSLETAAKEDADKKLATLADVFAHHMTHRIVWPYERTLKDAGPAAAAAFDKNVAFAEVIGTFSKGTYAPYEFSHETCQTTGLPLCLGFEDWVPQGCYVDVKKGGFVPIEPLAPPTIQETVLELKTGNLLVSDWFRIKEFTAVTREKHISLESRKGIEESARYLATQFGVVSVFVSNTSPDVYQAGNQLVVGNYYEEDGGEVPARLTKVGSVCTDLWAATFVEYETLVELVARSQPETAKQTVDAYLEEHQCDSSDAYGLHRISVEPGTYYLYHFGDFEDFPEMAKKAGINLDTGALTPFFVLSKTRLLTDRAAQA
;
A
#
# COMPACT_ATOMS: atom_id res chain seq x y z
N MET A 1 -34.29 -3.97 1.85
CA MET A 1 -33.85 -2.68 2.42
C MET A 1 -34.99 -1.75 2.82
N ASN A 2 -36.10 -1.66 2.06
CA ASN A 2 -37.28 -0.84 2.42
C ASN A 2 -37.89 -1.11 3.82
N GLN A 3 -37.63 -2.28 4.42
CA GLN A 3 -38.05 -2.61 5.78
C GLN A 3 -37.08 -2.15 6.88
N TYR A 4 -35.90 -1.64 6.50
CA TYR A 4 -34.83 -1.26 7.43
C TYR A 4 -34.52 0.24 7.42
N LEU A 5 -34.83 0.94 6.32
CA LEU A 5 -34.59 2.37 6.14
C LEU A 5 -35.74 2.99 5.34
N SER A 6 -36.22 4.13 5.78
CA SER A 6 -37.27 4.93 5.13
C SER A 6 -36.73 6.26 4.63
N LEU A 7 -37.44 6.92 3.71
CA LEU A 7 -37.07 8.26 3.26
C LEU A 7 -37.09 9.29 4.41
N SER A 8 -38.03 9.17 5.34
CA SER A 8 -38.10 10.05 6.51
C SER A 8 -36.85 9.98 7.39
N ASP A 9 -36.21 8.81 7.45
CA ASP A 9 -34.96 8.65 8.21
C ASP A 9 -33.82 9.47 7.59
N LEU A 10 -33.88 9.75 6.28
CA LEU A 10 -32.87 10.52 5.56
C LEU A 10 -33.10 12.03 5.59
N GLN A 11 -34.21 12.50 6.18
CA GLN A 11 -34.53 13.92 6.26
C GLN A 11 -33.39 14.79 6.82
N PRO A 12 -32.66 14.37 7.89
CA PRO A 12 -31.54 15.13 8.42
C PRO A 12 -30.41 15.37 7.40
N PHE A 13 -30.21 14.50 6.41
CA PHE A 13 -29.19 14.72 5.39
C PHE A 13 -29.62 15.82 4.40
N PHE A 14 -30.89 15.84 4.01
CA PHE A 14 -31.44 16.88 3.13
C PHE A 14 -31.53 18.25 3.82
N ASP A 15 -31.84 18.28 5.12
CA ASP A 15 -31.90 19.53 5.88
C ASP A 15 -30.52 20.17 6.05
N ASN A 16 -29.48 19.35 6.09
CA ASN A 16 -28.10 19.79 6.22
C ASN A 16 -27.41 20.07 4.88
N ALA A 17 -28.03 19.75 3.74
CA ALA A 17 -27.50 20.06 2.42
C ALA A 17 -27.43 21.58 2.20
N LYS A 18 -26.31 22.06 1.66
CA LYS A 18 -26.06 23.50 1.44
C LYS A 18 -25.88 23.82 -0.03
N ALA A 19 -26.13 25.09 -0.37
CA ALA A 19 -25.95 25.62 -1.73
C ALA A 19 -24.50 26.07 -2.01
N ASP A 20 -23.67 26.24 -0.98
CA ASP A 20 -22.28 26.69 -1.08
C ASP A 20 -21.26 25.55 -0.92
N ASP A 21 -20.09 25.68 -1.55
CA ASP A 21 -19.02 24.66 -1.58
C ASP A 21 -18.26 24.49 -0.25
N ASN A 22 -18.65 25.22 0.80
CA ASN A 22 -18.00 25.13 2.10
C ASN A 22 -18.58 23.97 2.90
N ILE A 23 -18.08 22.76 2.64
CA ILE A 23 -18.17 21.64 3.58
C ILE A 23 -17.47 22.09 4.86
N THR A 24 -18.25 22.58 5.83
CA THR A 24 -17.71 22.93 7.15
C THR A 24 -17.40 21.66 7.91
N GLU A 25 -16.37 21.70 8.76
CA GLU A 25 -16.02 20.57 9.64
C GLU A 25 -17.23 20.12 10.47
N ALA A 26 -18.03 21.07 10.98
CA ALA A 26 -19.27 20.78 11.69
C ALA A 26 -20.33 20.03 10.86
N TRP A 27 -20.48 20.36 9.58
CA TRP A 27 -21.38 19.61 8.69
C TRP A 27 -20.88 18.19 8.45
N ARG A 28 -19.57 18.05 8.22
CA ARG A 28 -18.94 16.74 8.00
C ARG A 28 -19.12 15.85 9.23
N THR A 29 -18.87 16.37 10.42
CA THR A 29 -19.11 15.67 11.68
C THR A 29 -20.56 15.24 11.81
N GLN A 30 -21.51 16.15 11.59
CA GLN A 30 -22.94 15.84 11.69
C GLN A 30 -23.41 14.80 10.67
N TYR A 31 -22.84 14.83 9.45
CA TYR A 31 -23.10 13.84 8.40
C TYR A 31 -22.66 12.43 8.85
N PHE A 32 -21.43 12.29 9.35
CA PHE A 32 -20.92 10.99 9.82
C PHE A 32 -21.66 10.49 11.07
N GLU A 33 -22.03 11.39 11.99
CA GLU A 33 -22.91 11.04 13.13
C GLU A 33 -24.27 10.51 12.65
N ASN A 34 -24.87 11.15 11.65
CA ASN A 34 -26.13 10.71 11.07
C ASN A 34 -25.99 9.37 10.33
N LEU A 35 -24.89 9.15 9.61
CA LEU A 35 -24.59 7.83 9.01
C LEU A 35 -24.53 6.74 10.09
N GLY A 36 -23.77 6.98 11.16
CA GLY A 36 -23.61 6.06 12.29
C GLY A 36 -24.89 5.77 13.05
N ARG A 37 -25.76 6.78 13.21
CA ARG A 37 -27.00 6.65 13.98
C ARG A 37 -28.16 6.08 13.17
N ILE A 38 -28.25 6.39 11.88
CA ILE A 38 -29.44 6.13 11.05
C ILE A 38 -29.18 4.98 10.06
N VAL A 39 -28.16 5.14 9.22
CA VAL A 39 -27.99 4.29 8.02
C VAL A 39 -27.22 3.01 8.33
N ILE A 40 -26.13 3.12 9.12
CA ILE A 40 -25.27 1.99 9.49
C ILE A 40 -26.06 0.89 10.24
N PRO A 41 -26.90 1.17 11.26
CA PRO A 41 -27.64 0.12 11.96
C PRO A 41 -28.64 -0.62 11.06
N ALA A 42 -29.29 0.09 10.14
CA ALA A 42 -30.19 -0.48 9.14
C ALA A 42 -29.44 -1.44 8.20
N LEU A 43 -28.27 -1.02 7.70
CA LEU A 43 -27.41 -1.83 6.85
C LEU A 43 -26.83 -3.04 7.58
N MET A 44 -26.39 -2.89 8.82
CA MET A 44 -25.94 -4.02 9.64
C MET A 44 -27.05 -5.06 9.80
N THR A 45 -28.29 -4.62 10.06
CA THR A 45 -29.44 -5.53 10.16
C THR A 45 -29.71 -6.24 8.85
N PHE A 46 -29.63 -5.52 7.72
CA PHE A 46 -29.74 -6.09 6.39
C PHE A 46 -28.65 -7.13 6.10
N PHE A 47 -27.37 -6.83 6.36
CA PHE A 47 -26.27 -7.76 6.11
C PHE A 47 -26.33 -8.99 7.02
N LYS A 48 -26.78 -8.85 8.27
CA LYS A 48 -27.07 -9.99 9.14
C LYS A 48 -28.13 -10.91 8.52
N ALA A 49 -29.21 -10.37 7.99
CA ALA A 49 -30.25 -11.14 7.31
C ALA A 49 -29.73 -11.80 6.02
N LEU A 50 -29.05 -11.04 5.16
CA LEU A 50 -28.46 -11.54 3.91
C LEU A 50 -27.49 -12.70 4.16
N LYS A 51 -26.70 -12.62 5.23
CA LYS A 51 -25.81 -13.68 5.67
C LYS A 51 -26.57 -14.91 6.19
N ALA A 52 -27.61 -14.71 7.00
CA ALA A 52 -28.45 -15.80 7.51
C ALA A 52 -29.18 -16.55 6.38
N GLU A 53 -29.49 -15.86 5.27
CA GLU A 53 -30.04 -16.44 4.05
C GLU A 53 -29.00 -17.22 3.21
N GLY A 54 -27.71 -17.19 3.60
CA GLY A 54 -26.63 -17.85 2.86
C GLY A 54 -26.22 -17.13 1.57
N ARG A 55 -26.62 -15.87 1.39
CA ARG A 55 -26.38 -15.09 0.16
C ARG A 55 -25.10 -14.26 0.19
N MET A 56 -24.40 -14.21 1.33
CA MET A 56 -23.09 -13.57 1.44
C MET A 56 -21.98 -14.62 1.32
N VAL A 57 -21.32 -14.64 0.17
CA VAL A 57 -20.17 -15.51 -0.10
C VAL A 57 -18.89 -14.69 -0.26
N PRO A 58 -17.70 -15.23 0.09
CA PRO A 58 -16.44 -14.54 -0.13
C PRO A 58 -16.21 -14.27 -1.61
N ILE A 59 -15.51 -13.18 -1.91
CA ILE A 59 -15.13 -12.80 -3.27
C ILE A 59 -14.18 -13.88 -3.81
N PRO A 60 -14.50 -14.56 -4.93
CA PRO A 60 -13.64 -15.58 -5.51
C PRO A 60 -12.25 -15.01 -5.81
N ASN A 61 -11.19 -15.79 -5.56
CA ASN A 61 -9.79 -15.45 -5.87
C ASN A 61 -9.23 -14.18 -5.20
N SER A 62 -9.96 -13.55 -4.28
CA SER A 62 -9.55 -12.29 -3.64
C SER A 62 -8.40 -12.40 -2.63
N LYS A 63 -7.98 -13.63 -2.26
CA LYS A 63 -6.92 -13.83 -1.26
C LYS A 63 -5.61 -13.19 -1.72
N GLY A 64 -5.07 -12.30 -0.88
CA GLY A 64 -3.81 -11.59 -1.12
C GLY A 64 -3.96 -10.29 -1.92
N TYR A 65 -5.15 -9.96 -2.40
CA TYR A 65 -5.45 -8.62 -2.91
C TYR A 65 -5.79 -7.71 -1.73
N ALA A 66 -4.96 -6.70 -1.48
CA ALA A 66 -5.23 -5.69 -0.46
C ALA A 66 -6.23 -4.64 -0.96
N SER A 67 -7.49 -4.76 -0.53
CA SER A 67 -8.53 -3.74 -0.72
C SER A 67 -9.45 -3.70 0.49
N ARG A 68 -9.61 -2.50 1.06
CA ARG A 68 -10.46 -2.25 2.24
C ARG A 68 -11.89 -2.72 2.02
N PHE A 69 -12.44 -2.48 0.83
CA PHE A 69 -13.82 -2.87 0.56
C PHE A 69 -13.95 -4.39 0.42
N TRP A 70 -13.03 -5.03 -0.28
CA TRP A 70 -13.03 -6.48 -0.43
C TRP A 70 -12.84 -7.17 0.92
N ASP A 71 -11.94 -6.65 1.74
CA ASP A 71 -11.70 -7.13 3.10
C ASP A 71 -12.95 -6.96 3.97
N ALA A 72 -13.61 -5.80 3.94
CA ALA A 72 -14.86 -5.57 4.68
C ALA A 72 -15.95 -6.58 4.30
N TRP A 73 -16.13 -6.86 3.00
CA TRP A 73 -17.09 -7.86 2.53
C TRP A 73 -16.69 -9.28 2.96
N ASN A 74 -15.46 -9.69 2.68
CA ASN A 74 -14.95 -11.02 2.98
C ASN A 74 -14.98 -11.32 4.48
N ASN A 75 -14.63 -10.35 5.32
CA ASN A 75 -14.68 -10.48 6.78
C ASN A 75 -16.09 -10.82 7.28
N VAL A 76 -17.13 -10.21 6.71
CA VAL A 76 -18.53 -10.52 7.04
C VAL A 76 -18.95 -11.85 6.41
N ALA A 77 -18.58 -12.12 5.16
CA ALA A 77 -18.92 -13.36 4.46
C ALA A 77 -18.33 -14.60 5.18
N GLN A 78 -17.11 -14.50 5.71
CA GLN A 78 -16.41 -15.56 6.45
C GLN A 78 -16.74 -15.60 7.94
N LEU A 79 -17.43 -14.58 8.47
CA LEU A 79 -17.83 -14.53 9.87
C LEU A 79 -18.66 -15.77 10.25
N SER A 80 -18.31 -16.46 11.33
CA SER A 80 -19.20 -17.45 11.93
C SER A 80 -20.09 -16.75 12.94
N LEU A 81 -21.38 -16.57 12.64
CA LEU A 81 -22.31 -15.89 13.54
C LEU A 81 -22.54 -16.66 14.86
N GLU A 82 -22.25 -17.96 14.89
CA GLU A 82 -22.44 -18.80 16.07
C GLU A 82 -21.24 -18.77 17.02
N THR A 83 -20.03 -18.55 16.49
CA THR A 83 -18.79 -18.69 17.26
C THR A 83 -18.01 -17.38 17.42
N ALA A 84 -18.32 -16.34 16.64
CA ALA A 84 -17.68 -15.05 16.80
C ALA A 84 -18.17 -14.35 18.07
N ALA A 85 -17.26 -13.72 18.80
CA ALA A 85 -17.65 -12.80 19.87
C ALA A 85 -18.52 -11.69 19.27
N LYS A 86 -19.65 -11.39 19.93
CA LYS A 86 -20.65 -10.44 19.43
C LYS A 86 -20.05 -9.09 19.04
N GLU A 87 -19.11 -8.59 19.83
CA GLU A 87 -18.44 -7.31 19.61
C GLU A 87 -17.59 -7.32 18.31
N ASP A 88 -16.83 -8.38 18.05
CA ASP A 88 -16.04 -8.53 16.81
C ASP A 88 -16.95 -8.64 15.58
N ALA A 89 -18.04 -9.40 15.70
CA ALA A 89 -19.06 -9.53 14.66
C ALA A 89 -19.71 -8.18 14.33
N ASP A 90 -20.14 -7.43 15.34
CA ASP A 90 -20.76 -6.11 15.17
C ASP A 90 -19.77 -5.10 14.58
N LYS A 91 -18.49 -5.14 14.98
CA LYS A 91 -17.45 -4.27 14.39
C LYS A 91 -17.25 -4.54 12.90
N LYS A 92 -17.08 -5.79 12.49
CA LYS A 92 -16.92 -6.17 11.06
C LYS A 92 -18.13 -5.78 10.21
N LEU A 93 -19.33 -5.99 10.74
CA LEU A 93 -20.57 -5.58 10.09
C LEU A 93 -20.69 -4.06 9.99
N ALA A 94 -20.32 -3.31 11.03
CA ALA A 94 -20.32 -1.85 11.01
C ALA A 94 -19.34 -1.31 9.96
N THR A 95 -18.14 -1.89 9.84
CA THR A 95 -17.18 -1.52 8.79
C THR A 95 -17.74 -1.74 7.39
N LEU A 96 -18.36 -2.90 7.12
CA LEU A 96 -19.02 -3.13 5.82
C LEU A 96 -20.19 -2.16 5.59
N ALA A 97 -21.02 -1.94 6.62
CA ALA A 97 -22.16 -1.05 6.56
C ALA A 97 -21.74 0.39 6.26
N ASP A 98 -20.64 0.88 6.83
CA ASP A 98 -20.12 2.23 6.57
C ASP A 98 -19.77 2.44 5.08
N VAL A 99 -19.11 1.47 4.44
CA VAL A 99 -18.76 1.54 3.02
C VAL A 99 -20.01 1.70 2.14
N PHE A 100 -21.06 0.92 2.42
CA PHE A 100 -22.33 1.03 1.68
C PHE A 100 -23.13 2.27 2.08
N ALA A 101 -23.10 2.68 3.35
CA ALA A 101 -23.85 3.82 3.86
C ALA A 101 -23.45 5.11 3.15
N HIS A 102 -22.15 5.33 2.96
CA HIS A 102 -21.65 6.49 2.24
C HIS A 102 -22.11 6.48 0.79
N HIS A 103 -21.94 5.36 0.08
CA HIS A 103 -22.34 5.23 -1.33
C HIS A 103 -23.84 5.46 -1.53
N MET A 104 -24.69 4.80 -0.72
CA MET A 104 -26.14 4.93 -0.81
C MET A 104 -26.61 6.34 -0.49
N THR A 105 -26.13 6.91 0.62
CA THR A 105 -26.55 8.25 1.06
C THR A 105 -26.12 9.29 0.04
N HIS A 106 -24.89 9.20 -0.47
CA HIS A 106 -24.42 10.08 -1.53
C HIS A 106 -25.32 9.98 -2.78
N ARG A 107 -25.64 8.78 -3.28
CA ARG A 107 -26.51 8.64 -4.47
C ARG A 107 -27.93 9.18 -4.27
N ILE A 108 -28.47 9.13 -3.05
CA ILE A 108 -29.80 9.66 -2.73
C ILE A 108 -29.78 11.18 -2.58
N VAL A 109 -28.77 11.72 -1.90
CA VAL A 109 -28.73 13.13 -1.47
C VAL A 109 -28.02 14.03 -2.49
N TRP A 110 -26.98 13.53 -3.16
CA TRP A 110 -26.18 14.30 -4.13
C TRP A 110 -27.00 14.94 -5.26
N PRO A 111 -28.00 14.27 -5.87
CA PRO A 111 -28.81 14.90 -6.90
C PRO A 111 -29.59 16.12 -6.38
N TYR A 112 -30.07 16.05 -5.13
CA TYR A 112 -30.72 17.18 -4.45
C TYR A 112 -29.72 18.32 -4.17
N GLU A 113 -28.54 18.00 -3.63
CA GLU A 113 -27.47 18.97 -3.39
C GLU A 113 -27.05 19.69 -4.67
N ARG A 114 -26.88 18.95 -5.77
CA ARG A 114 -26.57 19.50 -7.08
C ARG A 114 -27.68 20.43 -7.58
N THR A 115 -28.95 20.04 -7.45
CA THR A 115 -30.07 20.92 -7.82
C THR A 115 -30.11 22.18 -6.95
N LEU A 116 -29.84 22.06 -5.66
CA LEU A 116 -29.75 23.19 -4.73
C LEU A 116 -28.65 24.17 -5.13
N LYS A 117 -27.49 23.65 -5.56
CA LYS A 117 -26.35 24.43 -6.05
C LYS A 117 -26.62 25.10 -7.40
N ASP A 118 -27.06 24.32 -8.40
CA ASP A 118 -27.11 24.77 -9.79
C ASP A 118 -28.36 25.60 -10.10
N ALA A 119 -29.49 25.27 -9.46
CA ALA A 119 -30.81 25.84 -9.76
C ALA A 119 -31.48 26.53 -8.55
N GLY A 120 -30.84 26.48 -7.39
CA GLY A 120 -31.26 27.21 -6.19
C GLY A 120 -32.36 26.52 -5.36
N PRO A 121 -32.73 27.10 -4.20
CA PRO A 121 -33.62 26.48 -3.21
C PRO A 121 -35.01 26.13 -3.73
N ALA A 122 -35.58 26.94 -4.64
CA ALA A 122 -36.91 26.69 -5.20
C ALA A 122 -36.93 25.42 -6.08
N ALA A 123 -35.90 25.20 -6.88
CA ALA A 123 -35.76 24.00 -7.69
C ALA A 123 -35.49 22.77 -6.83
N ALA A 124 -34.66 22.90 -5.78
CA ALA A 124 -34.40 21.83 -4.83
C ALA A 124 -35.66 21.42 -4.05
N ALA A 125 -36.52 22.38 -3.68
CA ALA A 125 -37.81 22.08 -3.04
C ALA A 125 -38.76 21.27 -3.94
N ALA A 126 -38.63 21.39 -5.27
CA ALA A 126 -39.38 20.62 -6.25
C ALA A 126 -38.71 19.28 -6.63
N PHE A 127 -37.51 18.99 -6.11
CA PHE A 127 -36.82 17.72 -6.34
C PHE A 127 -37.60 16.57 -5.70
N ASP A 128 -37.95 15.57 -6.51
CA ASP A 128 -38.67 14.40 -6.01
C ASP A 128 -37.73 13.40 -5.31
N LYS A 129 -37.59 13.60 -4.00
CA LYS A 129 -36.79 12.72 -3.12
C LYS A 129 -37.28 11.27 -3.13
N ASN A 130 -38.57 11.02 -3.40
CA ASN A 130 -39.10 9.66 -3.43
C ASN A 130 -38.56 8.87 -4.62
N VAL A 131 -38.42 9.52 -5.78
CA VAL A 131 -37.87 8.87 -6.98
C VAL A 131 -36.41 8.48 -6.74
N ALA A 132 -35.59 9.40 -6.22
CA ALA A 132 -34.19 9.12 -5.92
C ALA A 132 -34.02 8.00 -4.88
N PHE A 133 -34.84 8.02 -3.83
CA PHE A 133 -34.85 6.97 -2.81
C PHE A 133 -35.28 5.62 -3.39
N ALA A 134 -36.40 5.58 -4.14
CA ALA A 134 -36.91 4.35 -4.72
C ALA A 134 -35.94 3.72 -5.72
N GLU A 135 -35.23 4.53 -6.50
CA GLU A 135 -34.19 4.06 -7.42
C GLU A 135 -33.04 3.38 -6.67
N VAL A 136 -32.43 4.08 -5.69
CA VAL A 136 -31.27 3.56 -4.95
C VAL A 136 -31.65 2.34 -4.12
N ILE A 137 -32.80 2.36 -3.44
CA ILE A 137 -33.25 1.21 -2.65
C ILE A 137 -33.70 0.06 -3.54
N GLY A 138 -34.24 0.34 -4.72
CA GLY A 138 -34.56 -0.65 -5.74
C GLY A 138 -33.30 -1.39 -6.21
N THR A 139 -32.26 -0.65 -6.59
CA THR A 139 -30.95 -1.22 -6.97
C THR A 139 -30.32 -2.01 -5.83
N PHE A 140 -30.32 -1.45 -4.63
CA PHE A 140 -29.80 -2.16 -3.45
C PHE A 140 -30.58 -3.44 -3.15
N SER A 141 -31.91 -3.42 -3.26
CA SER A 141 -32.70 -4.62 -3.00
C SER A 141 -32.49 -5.72 -4.05
N LYS A 142 -32.16 -5.36 -5.30
CA LYS A 142 -31.72 -6.33 -6.32
C LYS A 142 -30.36 -6.94 -5.98
N GLY A 143 -29.44 -6.15 -5.41
CA GLY A 143 -28.07 -6.62 -5.13
C GLY A 143 -27.25 -6.86 -6.39
N THR A 144 -27.64 -6.26 -7.51
CA THR A 144 -26.93 -6.35 -8.77
C THR A 144 -26.31 -4.99 -9.08
N TYR A 145 -24.99 -4.95 -9.20
CA TYR A 145 -24.19 -3.75 -9.35
C TYR A 145 -23.12 -3.94 -10.41
N ALA A 146 -22.95 -2.97 -11.30
CA ALA A 146 -21.83 -3.00 -12.24
C ALA A 146 -20.49 -2.79 -11.50
N PRO A 147 -19.36 -3.35 -12.02
CA PRO A 147 -18.07 -3.29 -11.31
C PRO A 147 -17.55 -1.89 -10.97
N TYR A 148 -17.99 -0.86 -11.68
CA TYR A 148 -17.59 0.53 -11.47
C TYR A 148 -18.49 1.29 -10.48
N GLU A 149 -19.57 0.69 -9.99
CA GLU A 149 -20.51 1.39 -9.10
C GLU A 149 -19.91 1.65 -7.73
N PHE A 150 -19.11 0.71 -7.23
CA PHE A 150 -18.29 0.93 -6.05
C PHE A 150 -16.91 1.44 -6.48
N SER A 151 -16.37 2.40 -5.72
CA SER A 151 -15.11 3.07 -6.00
C SER A 151 -13.99 2.09 -6.36
N HIS A 152 -13.11 2.48 -7.29
CA HIS A 152 -11.90 1.71 -7.57
C HIS A 152 -10.81 2.04 -6.55
N GLU A 153 -10.32 1.04 -5.86
CA GLU A 153 -9.17 1.14 -4.96
C GLU A 153 -7.95 0.53 -5.67
N THR A 154 -6.79 1.18 -5.56
CA THR A 154 -5.56 0.57 -6.06
C THR A 154 -5.09 -0.48 -5.05
N CYS A 155 -4.95 -1.73 -5.51
CA CYS A 155 -4.46 -2.83 -4.68
C CYS A 155 -3.07 -2.52 -4.15
N GLN A 156 -2.90 -2.43 -2.83
CA GLN A 156 -1.59 -2.17 -2.22
C GLN A 156 -0.61 -3.34 -2.44
N THR A 157 -1.08 -4.53 -2.81
CA THR A 157 -0.21 -5.67 -3.12
C THR A 157 0.25 -5.65 -4.58
N THR A 158 -0.66 -5.41 -5.53
CA THR A 158 -0.41 -5.65 -6.96
C THR A 158 -0.36 -4.38 -7.81
N GLY A 159 -0.79 -3.24 -7.27
CA GLY A 159 -0.95 -1.98 -8.00
C GLY A 159 -2.13 -1.96 -8.97
N LEU A 160 -2.96 -3.00 -8.99
CA LEU A 160 -4.11 -3.07 -9.89
C LEU A 160 -5.27 -2.19 -9.39
N PRO A 161 -5.96 -1.45 -10.27
CA PRO A 161 -7.18 -0.72 -9.92
C PRO A 161 -8.35 -1.71 -9.76
N LEU A 162 -8.62 -2.14 -8.54
CA LEU A 162 -9.61 -3.15 -8.21
C LEU A 162 -11.03 -2.58 -8.29
N CYS A 163 -11.98 -3.42 -8.66
CA CYS A 163 -13.40 -3.12 -8.85
C CYS A 163 -14.23 -4.29 -8.32
N LEU A 164 -15.45 -4.02 -7.85
CA LEU A 164 -16.34 -5.06 -7.33
C LEU A 164 -17.71 -4.97 -7.98
N GLY A 165 -18.09 -6.00 -8.72
CA GLY A 165 -19.44 -6.19 -9.23
C GLY A 165 -20.23 -7.14 -8.34
N PHE A 166 -21.56 -7.09 -8.44
CA PHE A 166 -22.44 -8.06 -7.81
C PHE A 166 -23.54 -8.48 -8.78
N GLU A 167 -23.96 -9.74 -8.67
CA GLU A 167 -25.17 -10.27 -9.27
C GLU A 167 -25.99 -10.94 -8.15
N ASP A 168 -27.16 -10.39 -7.84
CA ASP A 168 -28.03 -10.86 -6.74
C ASP A 168 -27.33 -11.05 -5.37
N TRP A 169 -26.39 -10.14 -5.06
CA TRP A 169 -25.47 -10.15 -3.91
C TRP A 169 -24.32 -11.16 -3.96
N VAL A 170 -24.13 -11.86 -5.08
CA VAL A 170 -22.94 -12.67 -5.34
C VAL A 170 -21.83 -11.78 -5.90
N PRO A 171 -20.70 -11.61 -5.21
CA PRO A 171 -19.64 -10.70 -5.64
C PRO A 171 -18.75 -11.30 -6.73
N GLN A 172 -18.27 -10.45 -7.63
CA GLN A 172 -17.18 -10.75 -8.56
C GLN A 172 -16.13 -9.63 -8.50
N GLY A 173 -14.93 -9.97 -8.02
CA GLY A 173 -13.78 -9.07 -8.05
C GLY A 173 -13.23 -8.93 -9.48
N CYS A 174 -12.93 -7.71 -9.88
CA CYS A 174 -12.34 -7.37 -11.17
C CYS A 174 -11.24 -6.33 -11.02
N TYR A 175 -10.49 -6.07 -12.08
CA TYR A 175 -9.67 -4.87 -12.20
C TYR A 175 -9.92 -4.17 -13.55
N VAL A 176 -9.61 -2.87 -13.61
CA VAL A 176 -9.70 -2.09 -14.86
C VAL A 176 -8.45 -2.34 -15.71
N ASP A 177 -8.64 -2.90 -16.90
CA ASP A 177 -7.60 -2.99 -17.92
C ASP A 177 -7.83 -1.91 -18.97
N VAL A 178 -7.06 -0.82 -18.86
CA VAL A 178 -7.13 0.32 -19.79
C VAL A 178 -6.77 -0.09 -21.22
N LYS A 179 -5.89 -1.09 -21.40
CA LYS A 179 -5.47 -1.55 -22.73
C LYS A 179 -6.55 -2.39 -23.41
N LYS A 180 -7.28 -3.19 -22.63
CA LYS A 180 -8.40 -4.00 -23.12
C LYS A 180 -9.74 -3.26 -23.10
N GLY A 181 -9.79 -2.07 -22.52
CA GLY A 181 -10.99 -1.23 -22.47
C GLY A 181 -12.14 -1.84 -21.67
N GLY A 182 -11.85 -2.54 -20.57
CA GLY A 182 -12.89 -3.24 -19.81
C GLY A 182 -12.48 -3.73 -18.42
N PHE A 183 -13.44 -4.35 -17.75
CA PHE A 183 -13.27 -5.01 -16.46
C PHE A 183 -12.86 -6.46 -16.68
N VAL A 184 -11.74 -6.85 -16.10
CA VAL A 184 -11.21 -8.20 -16.18
C VAL A 184 -11.38 -8.86 -14.82
N PRO A 185 -12.00 -10.05 -14.73
CA PRO A 185 -12.07 -10.80 -13.48
C PRO A 185 -10.67 -11.05 -12.91
N ILE A 186 -10.57 -11.03 -11.58
CA ILE A 186 -9.30 -11.40 -10.93
C ILE A 186 -9.02 -12.90 -11.00
N GLU A 187 -7.74 -13.21 -11.08
CA GLU A 187 -7.21 -14.57 -10.99
C GLU A 187 -6.60 -14.79 -9.60
N PRO A 188 -6.44 -16.05 -9.15
CA PRO A 188 -5.73 -16.31 -7.89
C PRO A 188 -4.32 -15.72 -7.92
N LEU A 189 -3.95 -14.98 -6.88
CA LEU A 189 -2.57 -14.52 -6.73
C LEU A 189 -1.66 -15.67 -6.31
N ALA A 190 -0.47 -15.70 -6.91
CA ALA A 190 0.63 -16.49 -6.37
C ALA A 190 0.96 -16.00 -4.95
N PRO A 191 1.35 -16.91 -4.04
CA PRO A 191 1.83 -16.52 -2.72
C PRO A 191 2.96 -15.49 -2.83
N PRO A 192 3.05 -14.52 -1.89
CA PRO A 192 4.18 -13.62 -1.84
C PRO A 192 5.47 -14.42 -1.62
N THR A 193 6.55 -14.01 -2.29
CA THR A 193 7.88 -14.59 -2.11
C THR A 193 8.88 -13.47 -1.86
N ILE A 194 9.93 -13.77 -1.10
CA ILE A 194 11.09 -12.88 -1.03
C ILE A 194 11.69 -12.71 -2.44
N GLN A 195 12.17 -11.51 -2.73
CA GLN A 195 12.80 -11.21 -4.01
C GLN A 195 14.32 -11.39 -3.87
N GLU A 196 14.93 -12.08 -4.82
CA GLU A 196 16.37 -12.16 -5.00
C GLU A 196 16.74 -11.41 -6.28
N THR A 197 17.52 -10.34 -6.13
CA THR A 197 18.08 -9.62 -7.27
C THR A 197 19.60 -9.77 -7.25
N VAL A 198 20.15 -10.30 -8.34
CA VAL A 198 21.60 -10.45 -8.51
C VAL A 198 22.19 -9.15 -9.04
N LEU A 199 23.28 -8.69 -8.44
CA LEU A 199 24.03 -7.51 -8.86
C LEU A 199 25.53 -7.79 -8.79
N GLU A 200 26.30 -7.13 -9.64
CA GLU A 200 27.76 -7.23 -9.66
C GLU A 200 28.36 -5.95 -9.09
N LEU A 201 29.17 -6.09 -8.04
CA LEU A 201 29.96 -5.00 -7.47
C LEU A 201 31.40 -5.10 -7.99
N LYS A 202 31.82 -4.14 -8.81
CA LYS A 202 33.13 -4.16 -9.50
C LYS A 202 34.30 -3.80 -8.58
N THR A 203 34.08 -2.90 -7.63
CA THR A 203 35.12 -2.30 -6.77
C THR A 203 34.86 -2.54 -5.29
N GLY A 204 33.59 -2.72 -4.89
CA GLY A 204 33.19 -2.84 -3.49
C GLY A 204 33.23 -1.52 -2.72
N ASN A 205 33.43 -0.39 -3.40
CA ASN A 205 33.43 0.96 -2.83
C ASN A 205 31.99 1.50 -2.75
N LEU A 206 31.21 1.00 -1.79
CA LEU A 206 29.80 1.36 -1.67
C LEU A 206 29.62 2.72 -0.99
N LEU A 207 28.80 3.56 -1.60
CA LEU A 207 28.22 4.74 -1.00
C LEU A 207 26.81 4.39 -0.51
N VAL A 208 26.43 4.89 0.65
CA VAL A 208 25.10 4.69 1.24
C VAL A 208 24.47 6.02 1.60
N SER A 209 23.21 6.21 1.22
CA SER A 209 22.38 7.36 1.58
C SER A 209 20.91 6.97 1.41
N ASP A 210 19.96 7.83 1.78
CA ASP A 210 18.56 7.64 1.38
C ASP A 210 18.42 7.79 -0.14
N TRP A 211 19.07 8.82 -0.68
CA TRP A 211 19.23 9.09 -2.09
C TRP A 211 20.43 10.02 -2.35
N PHE A 212 21.07 9.86 -3.51
CA PHE A 212 22.13 10.75 -3.96
C PHE A 212 21.50 11.94 -4.69
N ARG A 213 21.45 13.11 -4.05
CA ARG A 213 20.80 14.34 -4.55
C ARG A 213 21.63 15.04 -5.64
N ILE A 214 22.18 14.27 -6.57
CA ILE A 214 22.83 14.74 -7.78
C ILE A 214 21.80 14.72 -8.90
N LYS A 215 21.56 15.88 -9.52
CA LYS A 215 20.49 16.07 -10.51
C LYS A 215 20.65 15.12 -11.70
N GLU A 216 21.86 14.96 -12.19
CA GLU A 216 22.23 14.14 -13.34
C GLU A 216 21.99 12.65 -13.06
N PHE A 217 22.38 12.17 -11.88
CA PHE A 217 22.09 10.82 -11.42
C PHE A 217 20.58 10.56 -11.33
N THR A 218 19.84 11.50 -10.75
CA THR A 218 18.39 11.38 -10.58
C THR A 218 17.66 11.37 -11.93
N ALA A 219 18.12 12.18 -12.90
CA ALA A 219 17.55 12.22 -14.25
C ALA A 219 17.70 10.86 -14.97
N VAL A 220 18.88 10.23 -14.89
CA VAL A 220 19.15 8.94 -15.54
C VAL A 220 18.38 7.79 -14.89
N THR A 221 18.34 7.76 -13.55
CA THR A 221 17.73 6.62 -12.82
C THR A 221 16.20 6.67 -12.79
N ARG A 222 15.58 7.81 -13.13
CA ARG A 222 14.12 8.00 -13.15
C ARG A 222 13.50 8.05 -14.56
N GLU A 223 14.19 7.56 -15.58
CA GLU A 223 13.65 7.48 -16.95
C GLU A 223 12.35 6.67 -17.05
N LYS A 224 12.17 5.68 -16.17
CA LYS A 224 10.96 4.87 -16.08
C LYS A 224 10.18 5.21 -14.81
N HIS A 225 8.92 5.60 -14.99
CA HIS A 225 8.01 5.81 -13.88
C HIS A 225 7.45 4.46 -13.38
N ILE A 226 7.77 4.10 -12.14
CA ILE A 226 7.22 2.95 -11.43
C ILE A 226 6.53 3.49 -10.17
N SER A 227 5.25 3.17 -9.98
CA SER A 227 4.52 3.57 -8.77
C SER A 227 5.05 2.78 -7.57
N LEU A 228 5.31 3.47 -6.45
CA LEU A 228 5.72 2.85 -5.19
C LEU A 228 4.55 2.63 -4.22
N GLU A 229 3.31 2.87 -4.67
CA GLU A 229 2.08 2.73 -3.86
C GLU A 229 1.65 1.26 -3.68
N SER A 230 2.45 0.31 -4.17
CA SER A 230 2.16 -1.11 -4.02
C SER A 230 3.43 -1.92 -3.80
N ARG A 231 3.30 -3.03 -3.08
CA ARG A 231 4.37 -4.02 -2.86
C ARG A 231 5.05 -4.41 -4.17
N LYS A 232 4.26 -4.81 -5.17
CA LYS A 232 4.78 -5.14 -6.51
C LYS A 232 5.58 -3.98 -7.14
N GLY A 233 5.07 -2.76 -7.02
CA GLY A 233 5.74 -1.57 -7.55
C GLY A 233 7.08 -1.28 -6.87
N ILE A 234 7.13 -1.43 -5.53
CA ILE A 234 8.36 -1.31 -4.73
C ILE A 234 9.37 -2.38 -5.16
N GLU A 235 8.93 -3.64 -5.27
CA GLU A 235 9.77 -4.77 -5.71
C GLU A 235 10.31 -4.54 -7.13
N GLU A 236 9.46 -4.07 -8.05
CA GLU A 236 9.83 -3.75 -9.42
C GLU A 236 10.82 -2.59 -9.51
N SER A 237 10.67 -1.57 -8.67
CA SER A 237 11.57 -0.42 -8.62
C SER A 237 12.97 -0.82 -8.16
N ALA A 238 13.06 -1.54 -7.03
CA ALA A 238 14.33 -2.02 -6.50
C ALA A 238 15.08 -2.90 -7.52
N ARG A 239 14.37 -3.85 -8.14
CA ARG A 239 14.93 -4.71 -9.19
C ARG A 239 15.34 -3.91 -10.43
N TYR A 240 14.53 -2.96 -10.87
CA TYR A 240 14.84 -2.13 -12.03
C TYR A 240 16.12 -1.32 -11.80
N LEU A 241 16.25 -0.64 -10.67
CA LEU A 241 17.43 0.15 -10.34
C LEU A 241 18.69 -0.73 -10.25
N ALA A 242 18.59 -1.88 -9.59
CA ALA A 242 19.73 -2.78 -9.42
C ALA A 242 20.18 -3.37 -10.76
N THR A 243 19.25 -3.83 -11.59
CA THR A 243 19.57 -4.50 -12.86
C THR A 243 19.96 -3.55 -13.98
N GLN A 244 19.39 -2.34 -14.03
CA GLN A 244 19.66 -1.39 -15.12
C GLN A 244 20.83 -0.45 -14.82
N PHE A 245 21.05 -0.14 -13.54
CA PHE A 245 22.00 0.90 -13.15
C PHE A 245 23.02 0.44 -12.10
N GLY A 246 22.92 -0.79 -11.57
CA GLY A 246 23.79 -1.22 -10.46
C GLY A 246 23.53 -0.46 -9.16
N VAL A 247 22.31 0.08 -9.00
CA VAL A 247 21.90 0.85 -7.82
C VAL A 247 20.93 0.01 -7.00
N VAL A 248 21.30 -0.34 -5.77
CA VAL A 248 20.34 -0.92 -4.83
C VAL A 248 19.57 0.24 -4.21
N SER A 249 18.24 0.26 -4.33
CA SER A 249 17.40 1.19 -3.59
C SER A 249 16.17 0.45 -3.12
N VAL A 250 16.04 0.29 -1.80
CA VAL A 250 14.95 -0.46 -1.18
C VAL A 250 14.15 0.49 -0.32
N PHE A 251 12.83 0.46 -0.49
CA PHE A 251 11.90 1.22 0.34
C PHE A 251 11.91 0.68 1.77
N VAL A 252 12.02 1.57 2.74
CA VAL A 252 12.10 1.27 4.19
C VAL A 252 11.20 2.21 5.01
N SER A 253 10.28 2.94 4.35
CA SER A 253 9.36 3.90 4.98
C SER A 253 10.06 5.02 5.76
N ASN A 254 9.30 5.81 6.54
CA ASN A 254 9.77 6.89 7.39
C ASN A 254 10.46 6.35 8.66
N THR A 255 11.54 5.59 8.46
CA THR A 255 12.36 4.99 9.50
C THR A 255 13.75 5.65 9.52
N SER A 256 14.70 5.10 10.26
CA SER A 256 16.08 5.57 10.24
C SER A 256 17.02 4.38 10.42
N PRO A 257 17.07 3.48 9.41
CA PRO A 257 17.71 2.20 9.56
C PRO A 257 19.22 2.33 9.66
N ASP A 258 19.77 1.52 10.54
CA ASP A 258 21.19 1.30 10.64
C ASP A 258 21.63 0.26 9.60
N VAL A 259 22.89 0.38 9.21
CA VAL A 259 23.56 -0.56 8.32
C VAL A 259 24.56 -1.35 9.14
N TYR A 260 24.36 -2.66 9.22
CA TYR A 260 25.24 -3.59 9.92
C TYR A 260 26.01 -4.46 8.93
N GLN A 261 27.30 -4.64 9.15
CA GLN A 261 28.18 -5.48 8.35
C GLN A 261 28.62 -6.72 9.13
N ALA A 262 28.54 -7.88 8.48
CA ALA A 262 29.16 -9.14 8.91
C ALA A 262 29.93 -9.74 7.72
N GLY A 263 31.24 -9.47 7.63
CA GLY A 263 32.04 -9.85 6.47
C GLY A 263 31.53 -9.18 5.19
N ASN A 264 31.17 -9.98 4.18
CA ASN A 264 30.61 -9.51 2.89
C ASN A 264 29.08 -9.56 2.85
N GLN A 265 28.44 -9.36 4.01
CA GLN A 265 27.00 -9.23 4.13
C GLN A 265 26.66 -7.92 4.83
N LEU A 266 25.76 -7.15 4.23
CA LEU A 266 25.17 -5.95 4.80
C LEU A 266 23.71 -6.25 5.15
N VAL A 267 23.34 -6.00 6.40
CA VAL A 267 21.98 -6.11 6.91
C VAL A 267 21.51 -4.70 7.25
N VAL A 268 20.42 -4.27 6.62
CA VAL A 268 19.83 -2.95 6.87
C VAL A 268 18.57 -3.14 7.68
N GLY A 269 18.43 -2.44 8.79
CA GLY A 269 17.30 -2.61 9.70
C GLY A 269 17.40 -1.77 10.96
N ASN A 270 16.42 -1.92 11.84
CA ASN A 270 16.35 -1.19 13.10
C ASN A 270 16.67 -2.09 14.29
N TYR A 271 17.46 -1.56 15.21
CA TYR A 271 17.60 -2.08 16.56
C TYR A 271 16.74 -1.23 17.50
N TYR A 272 15.81 -1.88 18.21
CA TYR A 272 14.99 -1.23 19.22
C TYR A 272 15.44 -1.71 20.60
N GLU A 273 16.00 -0.81 21.42
CA GLU A 273 16.44 -1.13 22.79
C GLU A 273 15.30 -1.71 23.66
N GLU A 274 14.06 -1.28 23.38
CA GLU A 274 12.85 -1.73 24.08
C GLU A 274 12.54 -3.23 23.87
N ASP A 275 13.09 -3.86 22.82
CA ASP A 275 12.88 -5.28 22.52
C ASP A 275 13.74 -6.22 23.38
N GLY A 276 14.60 -5.68 24.27
CA GLY A 276 15.23 -6.43 25.35
C GLY A 276 16.27 -7.47 24.92
N GLY A 277 16.98 -7.24 23.81
CA GLY A 277 18.09 -8.09 23.35
C GLY A 277 19.28 -7.28 22.85
N GLU A 278 20.34 -7.97 22.42
CA GLU A 278 21.56 -7.34 21.91
C GLU A 278 21.71 -7.58 20.39
N VAL A 279 22.34 -6.64 19.70
CA VAL A 279 22.85 -6.88 18.36
C VAL A 279 24.00 -7.89 18.46
N PRO A 280 23.96 -9.02 17.72
CA PRO A 280 25.02 -10.03 17.76
C PRO A 280 26.41 -9.43 17.51
N ALA A 281 27.41 -9.82 18.30
CA ALA A 281 28.78 -9.29 18.22
C ALA A 281 29.46 -9.44 16.84
N ARG A 282 28.96 -10.33 15.98
CA ARG A 282 29.41 -10.50 14.60
C ARG A 282 28.95 -9.40 13.64
N LEU A 283 27.97 -8.59 14.05
CA LEU A 283 27.42 -7.48 13.28
C LEU A 283 28.03 -6.17 13.80
N THR A 284 28.73 -5.45 12.93
CA THR A 284 29.29 -4.14 13.23
C THR A 284 28.45 -3.08 12.55
N LYS A 285 27.96 -2.07 13.27
CA LYS A 285 27.29 -0.92 12.68
C LYS A 285 28.32 -0.11 11.86
N VAL A 286 28.02 0.14 10.59
CA VAL A 286 28.91 0.81 9.62
C VAL A 286 28.27 2.05 8.98
N GLY A 287 27.01 2.35 9.32
CA GLY A 287 26.33 3.56 8.89
C GLY A 287 24.91 3.62 9.40
N SER A 288 24.25 4.75 9.14
CA SER A 288 22.85 4.99 9.49
C SER A 288 22.20 5.91 8.45
N VAL A 289 21.00 5.58 8.00
CA VAL A 289 20.33 6.28 6.90
C VAL A 289 19.18 7.13 7.43
N CYS A 290 19.18 8.45 7.17
CA CYS A 290 18.00 9.31 7.37
C CYS A 290 17.06 9.18 6.18
N THR A 291 15.91 8.52 6.32
CA THR A 291 15.07 8.17 5.17
C THR A 291 14.02 9.24 4.84
N ASP A 292 14.46 10.46 4.53
CA ASP A 292 13.54 11.52 4.06
C ASP A 292 12.76 11.11 2.81
N LEU A 293 13.38 10.28 1.96
CA LEU A 293 12.75 9.67 0.78
C LEU A 293 12.31 8.22 1.00
N TRP A 294 12.22 7.79 2.26
CA TRP A 294 11.72 6.47 2.66
C TRP A 294 12.45 5.28 2.03
N ALA A 295 13.73 5.45 1.68
CA ALA A 295 14.54 4.43 1.04
C ALA A 295 15.94 4.37 1.66
N ALA A 296 16.60 3.22 1.50
CA ALA A 296 18.04 3.08 1.70
C ALA A 296 18.68 2.68 0.38
N THR A 297 19.63 3.49 -0.09
CA THR A 297 20.22 3.41 -1.42
C THR A 297 21.73 3.17 -1.35
N PHE A 298 22.20 2.15 -2.08
CA PHE A 298 23.59 1.75 -2.18
C PHE A 298 24.01 1.82 -3.64
N VAL A 299 25.18 2.40 -3.90
CA VAL A 299 25.78 2.47 -5.24
C VAL A 299 27.30 2.46 -5.11
N GLU A 300 28.02 1.81 -6.03
CA GLU A 300 29.47 1.96 -6.08
C GLU A 300 29.82 3.39 -6.48
N TYR A 301 30.84 3.97 -5.86
CA TYR A 301 31.35 5.30 -6.23
C TYR A 301 31.60 5.40 -7.74
N GLU A 302 32.25 4.39 -8.32
CA GLU A 302 32.57 4.34 -9.75
C GLU A 302 31.30 4.28 -10.61
N THR A 303 30.28 3.53 -10.18
CA THR A 303 28.98 3.48 -10.86
C THR A 303 28.25 4.81 -10.76
N LEU A 304 28.29 5.51 -9.63
CA LEU A 304 27.70 6.84 -9.49
C LEU A 304 28.35 7.84 -10.45
N VAL A 305 29.69 7.83 -10.55
CA VAL A 305 30.43 8.65 -11.52
C VAL A 305 30.05 8.28 -12.96
N GLU A 306 29.95 6.98 -13.29
CA GLU A 306 29.52 6.51 -14.61
C GLU A 306 28.13 7.03 -14.99
N LEU A 307 27.17 6.98 -14.06
CA LEU A 307 25.80 7.43 -14.28
C LEU A 307 25.72 8.96 -14.48
N VAL A 308 26.46 9.74 -13.69
CA VAL A 308 26.55 11.19 -13.88
C VAL A 308 27.23 11.53 -15.22
N ALA A 309 28.24 10.75 -15.62
CA ALA A 309 28.97 10.94 -16.88
C ALA A 309 28.08 10.77 -18.12
N ARG A 310 26.93 10.09 -18.03
CA ARG A 310 25.97 10.00 -19.14
C ARG A 310 25.40 11.35 -19.55
N SER A 311 25.31 12.30 -18.61
CA SER A 311 24.85 13.67 -18.87
C SER A 311 26.00 14.69 -18.83
N GLN A 312 27.05 14.44 -18.05
CA GLN A 312 28.18 15.34 -17.86
C GLN A 312 29.53 14.60 -17.94
N PRO A 313 29.95 14.11 -19.12
CA PRO A 313 31.09 13.21 -19.24
C PRO A 313 32.42 13.83 -18.78
N GLU A 314 32.61 15.14 -18.98
CA GLU A 314 33.87 15.83 -18.67
C GLU A 314 34.00 16.19 -17.18
N THR A 315 32.89 16.40 -16.48
CA THR A 315 32.87 16.92 -15.10
C THR A 315 32.31 15.94 -14.08
N ALA A 316 31.84 14.75 -14.48
CA ALA A 316 31.15 13.82 -13.60
C ALA A 316 31.89 13.48 -12.31
N LYS A 317 33.18 13.16 -12.41
CA LYS A 317 34.00 12.84 -11.22
C LYS A 317 34.04 14.02 -10.25
N GLN A 318 34.28 15.23 -10.77
CA GLN A 318 34.33 16.45 -9.97
C GLN A 318 32.98 16.74 -9.30
N THR A 319 31.88 16.55 -10.02
CA THR A 319 30.51 16.72 -9.50
C THR A 319 30.24 15.74 -8.35
N VAL A 320 30.59 14.47 -8.52
CA VAL A 320 30.41 13.46 -7.45
C VAL A 320 31.32 13.76 -6.27
N ASP A 321 32.60 14.04 -6.49
CA ASP A 321 33.54 14.32 -5.40
C ASP A 321 33.10 15.53 -4.54
N ALA A 322 32.66 16.62 -5.19
CA ALA A 322 32.17 17.81 -4.49
C ALA A 322 30.90 17.51 -3.68
N TYR A 323 29.98 16.71 -4.23
CA TYR A 323 28.78 16.28 -3.50
C TYR A 323 29.15 15.46 -2.25
N LEU A 324 30.10 14.53 -2.38
CA LEU A 324 30.56 13.70 -1.25
C LEU A 324 31.26 14.54 -0.19
N GLU A 325 32.08 15.52 -0.57
CA GLU A 325 32.77 16.41 0.38
C GLU A 325 31.78 17.24 1.22
N GLU A 326 30.67 17.68 0.63
CA GLU A 326 29.64 18.45 1.32
C GLU A 326 28.74 17.61 2.25
N HIS A 327 28.50 16.34 1.92
CA HIS A 327 27.47 15.51 2.57
C HIS A 327 28.01 14.31 3.36
N GLN A 328 29.30 14.01 3.29
CA GLN A 328 29.88 12.86 3.95
C GLN A 328 29.74 12.96 5.48
N CYS A 329 29.37 11.84 6.08
CA CYS A 329 29.34 11.68 7.51
C CYS A 329 30.51 10.80 7.98
N ASP A 330 31.34 11.33 8.88
CA ASP A 330 32.51 10.62 9.40
C ASP A 330 32.19 9.69 10.59
N SER A 331 30.97 9.76 11.13
CA SER A 331 30.52 8.91 12.24
C SER A 331 29.46 7.92 11.77
N SER A 332 29.59 6.65 12.14
CA SER A 332 28.56 5.62 11.87
C SER A 332 27.24 5.88 12.62
N ASP A 333 27.28 6.69 13.68
CA ASP A 333 26.11 6.99 14.53
C ASP A 333 25.34 8.24 14.09
N ALA A 334 25.89 9.01 13.17
CA ALA A 334 25.22 10.16 12.61
C ALA A 334 24.57 9.79 11.29
N TYR A 335 23.35 10.28 11.08
CA TYR A 335 22.64 10.01 9.84
C TYR A 335 23.26 10.80 8.68
N GLY A 336 23.49 10.13 7.55
CA GLY A 336 23.96 10.82 6.36
C GLY A 336 24.54 9.90 5.29
N LEU A 337 25.46 10.46 4.51
CA LEU A 337 26.16 9.72 3.49
C LEU A 337 27.34 8.95 4.10
N HIS A 338 27.35 7.64 3.94
CA HIS A 338 28.42 6.77 4.42
C HIS A 338 29.18 6.11 3.28
N ARG A 339 30.45 5.77 3.54
CA ARG A 339 31.27 4.94 2.66
C ARG A 339 31.52 3.61 3.34
N ILE A 340 31.20 2.52 2.65
CA ILE A 340 31.36 1.15 3.15
C ILE A 340 32.20 0.37 2.15
N SER A 341 33.18 -0.38 2.66
CA SER A 341 33.97 -1.29 1.83
C SER A 341 33.49 -2.72 1.99
N VAL A 342 33.24 -3.37 0.85
CA VAL A 342 32.98 -4.81 0.75
C VAL A 342 33.91 -5.40 -0.30
N GLU A 343 34.05 -6.73 -0.36
CA GLU A 343 34.82 -7.32 -1.45
C GLU A 343 34.07 -7.19 -2.79
N PRO A 344 34.76 -6.94 -3.90
CA PRO A 344 34.18 -7.07 -5.25
C PRO A 344 33.58 -8.45 -5.51
N GLY A 345 32.64 -8.52 -6.44
CA GLY A 345 32.05 -9.74 -6.99
C GLY A 345 30.52 -9.70 -7.05
N THR A 346 29.94 -10.88 -7.23
CA THR A 346 28.48 -11.05 -7.30
C THR A 346 27.84 -11.00 -5.92
N TYR A 347 26.80 -10.17 -5.78
CA TYR A 347 25.96 -10.05 -4.59
C TYR A 347 24.51 -10.35 -4.91
N TYR A 348 23.79 -10.74 -3.87
CA TYR A 348 22.38 -11.07 -3.88
C TYR A 348 21.67 -10.09 -2.93
N LEU A 349 20.82 -9.25 -3.51
CA LEU A 349 19.89 -8.40 -2.78
C LEU A 349 18.64 -9.21 -2.46
N TYR A 350 18.37 -9.39 -1.17
CA TYR A 350 17.15 -9.98 -0.63
C TYR A 350 16.27 -8.89 -0.06
N HIS A 351 15.09 -8.70 -0.64
CA HIS A 351 14.13 -7.69 -0.18
C HIS A 351 12.70 -8.20 -0.34
N PHE A 352 11.77 -7.52 0.32
CA PHE A 352 10.34 -7.71 0.16
C PHE A 352 9.71 -6.33 0.03
N GLY A 353 8.71 -6.16 -0.85
CA GLY A 353 8.17 -4.82 -1.12
C GLY A 353 7.45 -4.20 0.08
N ASP A 354 7.10 -5.01 1.07
CA ASP A 354 6.73 -4.56 2.40
C ASP A 354 7.89 -4.87 3.36
N PHE A 355 8.56 -3.84 3.87
CA PHE A 355 9.75 -4.03 4.70
C PHE A 355 9.40 -4.61 6.08
N GLU A 356 8.18 -4.40 6.58
CA GLU A 356 7.73 -4.90 7.88
C GLU A 356 7.60 -6.44 7.86
N ASP A 357 7.17 -6.98 6.73
CA ASP A 357 6.99 -8.42 6.51
C ASP A 357 8.31 -9.13 6.13
N PHE A 358 9.39 -8.39 5.83
CA PHE A 358 10.66 -8.99 5.38
C PHE A 358 11.19 -10.08 6.32
N PRO A 359 11.25 -9.91 7.67
CA PRO A 359 11.77 -10.94 8.57
C PRO A 359 10.96 -12.25 8.49
N GLU A 360 9.64 -12.15 8.42
CA GLU A 360 8.76 -13.32 8.29
C GLU A 360 8.97 -14.00 6.93
N MET A 361 9.05 -13.22 5.86
CA MET A 361 9.23 -13.74 4.50
C MET A 361 10.60 -14.37 4.30
N ALA A 362 11.67 -13.80 4.87
CA ALA A 362 13.01 -14.36 4.87
C ALA A 362 13.02 -15.73 5.59
N LYS A 363 12.38 -15.82 6.77
CA LYS A 363 12.26 -17.06 7.53
C LYS A 363 11.48 -18.13 6.75
N LYS A 364 10.35 -17.78 6.12
CA LYS A 364 9.58 -18.69 5.26
C LYS A 364 10.41 -19.20 4.09
N ALA A 365 11.24 -18.34 3.51
CA ALA A 365 12.16 -18.70 2.44
C ALA A 365 13.45 -19.40 2.94
N GLY A 366 13.52 -19.79 4.22
CA GLY A 366 14.66 -20.53 4.77
C GLY A 366 15.94 -19.69 4.94
N ILE A 367 15.86 -18.37 4.83
CA ILE A 367 16.99 -17.47 5.09
C ILE A 367 17.10 -17.24 6.60
N ASN A 368 18.13 -17.82 7.23
CA ASN A 368 18.45 -17.53 8.61
C ASN A 368 19.48 -16.40 8.69
N LEU A 369 19.03 -15.21 9.10
CA LEU A 369 19.90 -14.04 9.24
C LEU A 369 20.55 -13.92 10.63
N ASP A 370 20.09 -14.68 11.63
CA ASP A 370 20.58 -14.66 13.02
C ASP A 370 20.82 -13.24 13.57
N THR A 371 19.84 -12.36 13.46
CA THR A 371 20.00 -10.91 13.72
C THR A 371 19.85 -10.50 15.19
N GLY A 372 19.52 -11.42 16.09
CA GLY A 372 19.24 -11.08 17.49
C GLY A 372 18.06 -10.11 17.59
N ALA A 373 18.27 -8.97 18.27
CA ALA A 373 17.26 -7.92 18.43
C ALA A 373 17.15 -6.96 17.22
N LEU A 374 17.97 -7.13 16.19
CA LEU A 374 17.85 -6.34 14.96
C LEU A 374 16.67 -6.87 14.11
N THR A 375 15.74 -5.97 13.78
CA THR A 375 14.67 -6.21 12.82
C THR A 375 15.15 -5.82 11.42
N PRO A 376 15.48 -6.80 10.55
CA PRO A 376 16.01 -6.51 9.23
C PRO A 376 14.90 -6.06 8.27
N PHE A 377 15.23 -5.13 7.39
CA PHE A 377 14.36 -4.66 6.30
C PHE A 377 14.77 -5.27 4.95
N PHE A 378 16.07 -5.44 4.74
CA PHE A 378 16.63 -6.16 3.60
C PHE A 378 18.09 -6.55 3.85
N VAL A 379 18.62 -7.40 2.98
CA VAL A 379 20.00 -7.90 3.07
C VAL A 379 20.68 -7.86 1.71
N LEU A 380 21.93 -7.40 1.68
CA LEU A 380 22.83 -7.52 0.55
C LEU A 380 23.95 -8.49 0.93
N SER A 381 24.05 -9.64 0.28
CA SER A 381 25.02 -10.67 0.64
C SER A 381 25.81 -11.18 -0.56
N LYS A 382 27.12 -11.35 -0.40
CA LYS A 382 27.97 -12.03 -1.40
C LYS A 382 27.69 -13.53 -1.46
N THR A 383 27.21 -14.12 -0.35
CA THR A 383 26.81 -15.52 -0.33
C THR A 383 25.34 -15.63 -0.67
N ARG A 384 24.99 -16.51 -1.61
CA ARG A 384 23.59 -16.80 -1.93
C ARG A 384 22.92 -17.46 -0.73
N LEU A 385 21.90 -16.81 -0.18
CA LEU A 385 21.18 -17.26 1.02
C LEU A 385 19.94 -18.11 0.67
N LEU A 386 19.32 -17.87 -0.49
CA LEU A 386 18.26 -18.74 -0.98
C LEU A 386 18.86 -20.03 -1.54
N THR A 387 18.50 -21.15 -0.93
CA THR A 387 18.85 -22.48 -1.44
C THR A 387 17.72 -23.00 -2.32
N ASP A 388 18.04 -23.82 -3.33
CA ASP A 388 17.06 -24.32 -4.30
C ASP A 388 15.93 -25.18 -3.66
N ARG A 389 16.09 -25.62 -2.40
CA ARG A 389 15.04 -26.30 -1.62
C ARG A 389 13.97 -25.36 -1.07
N ALA A 390 14.25 -24.07 -0.91
CA ALA A 390 13.31 -23.07 -0.40
C ALA A 390 12.46 -22.43 -1.50
N ALA A 391 12.84 -22.56 -2.77
CA ALA A 391 12.09 -22.04 -3.92
C ALA A 391 10.87 -22.91 -4.31
N GLN A 392 10.62 -24.01 -3.59
CA GLN A 392 9.55 -24.99 -3.87
C GLN A 392 8.52 -25.14 -2.73
N ALA A 393 8.67 -24.38 -1.63
CA ALA A 393 7.71 -24.29 -0.52
C ALA A 393 6.90 -23.01 -0.65
#